data_AF-A0A9W6T1B3-F1
#
_entry.id   AF-A0A9W6T1B3-F1
#
_cell.length_a   1.000
_cell.length_b   1.000
_cell.length_c   1.000
_cell.angle_alpha   90.00
_cell.angle_beta   90.00
_cell.angle_gamma   90.00
#
_symmetry.space_group_name_H-M   'P 1'
#
loop_
_entity.id
_entity.type
_entity.pdbx_description
1 polymer ?
#
loop_
_entity_poly.entity_id
_entity_poly.type
_entity_poly.pdbx_seq_one_letter_code
_entity_poly.pdbx_strand_id
1 'polypeptide(L)'
;MSSLQDLIPIVNKLQDIVTNTNLTDLDLPLLTVIGSQSAGKSSVLENIVGKDFLPRGTGIVTRRPLILQLINIQPDDPLTT
;
A
#
# COMPACT_ATOMS: atom_id res chain seq x y z
N MET A 1 -18.59 -0.28 12.67
CA MET A 1 -17.80 -0.96 11.62
C MET A 1 -17.09 0.10 10.79
N SER A 2 -16.17 0.84 11.40
CA SER A 2 -15.31 1.80 10.69
C SER A 2 -14.18 1.02 10.04
N SER A 3 -14.43 0.58 8.81
CA SER A 3 -13.54 -0.29 8.05
C SER A 3 -12.43 0.53 7.40
N LEU A 4 -11.38 -0.11 6.89
CA LEU A 4 -10.21 0.48 6.21
C LEU A 4 -10.53 1.68 5.28
N GLN A 5 -11.73 1.70 4.68
CA GLN A 5 -12.25 2.77 3.83
C GLN A 5 -12.29 4.15 4.52
N ASP A 6 -12.48 4.21 5.83
CA ASP A 6 -12.49 5.47 6.59
C ASP A 6 -11.06 5.93 6.94
N LEU A 7 -10.12 4.99 7.03
CA LEU A 7 -8.73 5.24 7.44
C LEU A 7 -7.87 5.71 6.27
N ILE A 8 -8.07 5.14 5.08
CA ILE A 8 -7.28 5.46 3.87
C ILE A 8 -7.33 6.96 3.54
N PRO A 9 -8.49 7.65 3.52
CA PRO A 9 -8.55 9.08 3.23
C PRO A 9 -7.80 9.94 4.26
N ILE A 10 -7.77 9.51 5.53
CA ILE A 10 -7.09 10.22 6.61
C ILE A 10 -5.57 10.08 6.47
N VAL A 11 -5.10 8.86 6.18
CA VAL A 11 -3.66 8.58 5.98
C VAL A 11 -3.14 9.33 4.75
N ASN A 12 -3.90 9.36 3.65
CA ASN A 12 -3.52 10.12 2.45
C ASN A 12 -3.43 11.62 2.73
N LYS A 13 -4.39 12.20 3.47
CA LYS A 13 -4.32 13.62 3.87
C LYS A 13 -3.10 13.94 4.73
N LEU A 14 -2.73 13.04 5.65
CA LEU A 14 -1.51 13.20 6.44
C LEU A 14 -0.28 13.14 5.53
N GLN A 15 -0.24 12.20 4.59
CA GLN A 15 0.85 12.09 3.61
C GLN A 15 1.01 13.36 2.77
N ASP A 16 -0.09 13.95 2.29
CA ASP A 16 -0.07 15.18 1.52
C ASP A 16 0.42 16.38 2.34
N ILE A 17 0.05 16.47 3.62
CA ILE A 17 0.53 17.55 4.49
C ILE A 17 2.04 17.43 4.66
N VAL A 18 2.54 16.22 4.93
CA VAL A 18 3.95 15.93 5.20
C VAL A 18 4.85 16.24 4.01
N THR A 19 4.43 15.83 2.82
CA THR A 19 5.17 16.07 1.58
C THR A 19 5.18 17.56 1.19
N ASN A 20 4.08 18.28 1.43
CA ASN A 20 3.97 19.70 1.05
C ASN A 20 4.60 20.67 2.06
N THR A 21 4.75 20.28 3.33
CA THR A 21 5.27 21.17 4.39
C THR A 21 6.75 20.93 4.72
N ASN A 22 7.44 20.01 4.02
CA ASN A 22 8.80 19.57 4.38
C ASN A 22 8.93 19.15 5.85
N LEU A 23 7.84 18.69 6.47
CA LEU A 23 7.87 18.08 7.80
C LEU A 23 8.54 16.72 7.66
N THR A 24 9.86 16.67 7.86
CA THR A 24 10.66 15.45 7.71
C THR A 24 10.36 14.37 8.76
N ASP A 25 9.59 14.72 9.79
CA ASP A 25 9.47 13.92 11.03
C ASP A 25 8.08 13.30 11.22
N LEU A 26 7.22 13.25 10.20
CA LEU A 26 5.98 12.46 10.29
C LEU A 26 6.16 11.08 9.63
N ASP A 27 6.32 10.07 10.46
CA ASP A 27 6.28 8.68 10.03
C ASP A 27 4.85 8.33 9.60
N LEU A 28 4.63 8.20 8.29
CA LEU A 28 3.40 7.61 7.78
C LEU A 28 3.33 6.14 8.20
N PRO A 29 2.14 5.65 8.59
CA PRO A 29 2.02 4.28 9.07
C PRO A 29 2.41 3.30 7.97
N LEU A 30 3.50 2.58 8.19
CA LEU A 30 3.97 1.54 7.29
C LEU A 30 3.21 0.24 7.60
N LEU A 31 2.52 -0.33 6.61
CA LEU A 31 1.91 -1.65 6.72
C LEU A 31 2.91 -2.72 6.28
N THR A 32 3.35 -3.56 7.23
CA THR A 32 4.18 -4.73 6.93
C THR A 32 3.36 -6.01 7.07
N VAL A 33 3.41 -6.87 6.06
CA VAL A 33 2.74 -8.18 6.08
C VAL A 33 3.75 -9.28 6.38
N ILE A 34 3.58 -9.94 7.53
CA ILE A 34 4.39 -11.08 7.97
C ILE A 34 3.51 -12.33 8.14
N GLY A 35 4.10 -13.52 7.99
CA GLY A 35 3.38 -14.78 8.22
C GLY A 35 3.99 -15.97 7.50
N SER A 36 3.57 -17.17 7.92
CA SER A 36 4.02 -18.43 7.33
C SER A 36 3.69 -18.53 5.83
N GLN A 37 4.34 -19.45 5.12
CA GLN A 37 3.99 -19.76 3.73
C GLN A 37 2.50 -20.11 3.63
N SER A 38 1.84 -19.66 2.57
CA SER A 38 0.41 -19.92 2.33
C SER A 38 -0.58 -19.27 3.32
N ALA A 39 -0.14 -18.43 4.26
CA ALA A 39 -1.01 -17.69 5.17
C ALA A 39 -1.85 -16.56 4.51
N GLY A 40 -1.91 -16.50 3.17
CA GLY A 40 -2.70 -15.48 2.47
C GLY A 40 -2.05 -14.09 2.39
N LYS A 41 -0.75 -13.94 2.67
CA LYS A 41 -0.02 -12.65 2.62
C LYS A 41 -0.24 -11.89 1.31
N SER A 42 -0.05 -12.56 0.17
CA SER A 42 -0.25 -11.94 -1.14
C SER A 42 -1.72 -11.56 -1.36
N SER A 43 -2.65 -12.42 -0.93
CA SER A 43 -4.08 -12.16 -1.06
C SER A 43 -4.54 -10.96 -0.25
N VAL A 44 -3.99 -10.74 0.95
CA VAL A 44 -4.28 -9.53 1.75
C VAL A 44 -3.80 -8.27 1.03
N LEU A 45 -2.57 -8.29 0.49
CA LEU A 45 -2.03 -7.16 -0.27
C LEU A 45 -2.86 -6.88 -1.54
N GLU A 46 -3.23 -7.91 -2.29
CA GLU A 46 -4.06 -7.79 -3.49
C GLU A 46 -5.47 -7.26 -3.17
N ASN A 47 -6.07 -7.68 -2.06
CA ASN A 47 -7.37 -7.19 -1.61
C ASN A 47 -7.33 -5.70 -1.21
N ILE A 48 -6.22 -5.24 -0.62
CA ILE A 48 -6.03 -3.82 -0.29
C ILE A 48 -5.91 -2.98 -1.57
N VAL A 49 -5.17 -3.47 -2.57
CA VAL A 49 -4.97 -2.77 -3.84
C VAL A 49 -6.19 -2.90 -4.77
N GLY A 50 -7.00 -3.94 -4.60
CA GLY A 50 -8.13 -4.25 -5.49
C GLY A 50 -7.70 -4.78 -6.86
N LYS A 51 -6.47 -5.29 -6.99
CA LYS A 51 -5.91 -5.81 -8.23
C LYS A 51 -5.06 -7.05 -7.96
N ASP A 52 -5.09 -8.00 -8.89
CA ASP A 52 -4.12 -9.09 -8.94
C ASP A 52 -2.81 -8.58 -9.55
N PHE A 53 -1.77 -8.44 -8.73
CA PHE A 53 -0.46 -7.95 -9.18
C PHE A 53 0.72 -8.73 -8.60
N LEU A 54 0.49 -9.61 -7.62
CA LEU A 54 1.55 -10.44 -7.06
C LEU A 54 1.61 -11.78 -7.81
N PRO A 55 2.81 -12.36 -7.95
CA PRO A 55 2.93 -13.68 -8.56
C PRO A 55 2.11 -14.70 -7.77
N ARG A 56 1.48 -15.63 -8.49
CA ARG A 56 0.82 -16.82 -7.93
C ARG A 56 1.55 -18.08 -8.42
N GLY A 57 1.62 -19.11 -7.59
CA GLY A 57 2.28 -20.36 -7.95
C GLY A 57 2.39 -21.33 -6.77
N THR A 58 2.84 -22.54 -7.06
CA THR A 58 3.13 -23.56 -6.04
C THR A 58 4.52 -23.33 -5.43
N GLY A 59 4.70 -23.71 -4.17
CA GLY A 59 5.96 -23.51 -3.45
C GLY A 59 6.15 -22.09 -2.90
N ILE A 60 7.41 -21.63 -2.80
CA ILE A 60 7.74 -20.31 -2.25
C ILE A 60 7.65 -19.26 -3.36
N VAL A 61 6.65 -18.39 -3.22
CA VAL A 61 6.28 -17.38 -4.20
C VAL A 61 7.02 -16.06 -3.96
N THR A 62 7.05 -15.58 -2.72
CA THR A 62 7.78 -14.36 -2.35
C THR A 62 9.20 -14.71 -1.94
N ARG A 63 10.19 -14.40 -2.78
CA ARG A 63 11.63 -14.70 -2.54
C ARG A 63 12.48 -13.47 -2.22
N ARG A 64 11.90 -12.28 -2.34
CA ARG A 64 12.53 -11.00 -2.01
C ARG A 64 11.51 -10.11 -1.31
N PRO A 65 11.93 -9.25 -0.37
CA PRO A 65 11.06 -8.21 0.16
C PRO A 65 10.52 -7.34 -0.98
N LEU A 66 9.25 -6.97 -0.88
CA LEU A 66 8.59 -6.06 -1.81
C LEU A 66 8.17 -4.82 -1.02
N ILE A 67 8.57 -3.65 -1.52
CA ILE A 67 8.07 -2.37 -1.03
C ILE A 67 6.97 -1.94 -2.01
N LEU A 68 5.75 -1.82 -1.50
CA LEU A 68 4.60 -1.36 -2.27
C LEU A 68 4.25 0.06 -1.84
N GLN A 69 4.36 1.00 -2.77
CA GLN A 69 3.95 2.38 -2.56
C GLN A 69 2.69 2.64 -3.39
N LEU A 70 1.60 2.99 -2.70
CA LEU A 70 0.37 3.42 -3.35
C LEU A 70 0.40 4.93 -3.45
N ILE A 71 0.28 5.43 -4.67
CA ILE A 71 0.26 6.86 -4.98
C ILE A 71 -1.12 7.18 -5.52
N ASN A 72 -1.84 8.08 -4.86
CA ASN A 72 -3.09 8.60 -5.37
C ASN A 72 -2.77 9.65 -6.45
N ILE A 73 -3.16 9.37 -7.69
CA ILE A 73 -2.86 10.22 -8.84
C ILE A 73 -4.15 10.91 -9.29
N GLN A 74 -4.11 12.23 -9.46
CA GLN A 74 -5.25 12.97 -10.01
C GLN A 74 -5.38 12.71 -11.52
N PRO A 75 -6.59 12.80 -12.11
CA PRO A 75 -6.78 12.52 -13.55
C PRO A 75 -5.98 13.43 -14.49
N ASP A 76 -5.52 14.57 -14.00
CA ASP A 76 -4.74 15.60 -14.68
C ASP A 76 -3.26 15.61 -14.27
N ASP A 77 -2.81 14.62 -13.50
CA ASP A 77 -1.42 14.50 -13.07
C ASP A 77 -0.50 14.12 -14.25
N PRO A 78 0.67 14.78 -14.40
CA PRO A 78 1.65 14.50 -15.45
C PRO A 78 2.08 13.03 -15.56
N LEU A 79 1.99 12.25 -14.49
CA LEU A 79 2.32 10.82 -14.48
C LEU A 79 1.32 9.95 -15.28
N THR A 80 0.18 10.50 -15.68
CA THR A 80 -0.87 9.81 -16.46
C THR A 80 -0.93 10.20 -17.94
N THR A 81 -0.12 11.18 -18.37
CA THR A 81 0.06 11.63 -19.77
C THR A 81 1.34 11.10 -20.38
#